data_AF-A0A966GV40-F1
#
_entry.id   AF-A0A966GV40-F1
#
_cell.length_a   1.000
_cell.length_b   1.000
_cell.length_c   1.000
_cell.angle_alpha   90.00
_cell.angle_beta   90.00
_cell.angle_gamma   90.00
#
_symmetry.space_group_name_H-M   'P 1'
#
loop_
_entity.id
_entity.type
_entity.pdbx_description
1 polymer ?
#
loop_
_entity_poly.entity_id
_entity_poly.type
_entity_poly.pdbx_seq_one_letter_code
_entity_poly.pdbx_strand_id
1 'polypeptide(L)'
;MLLTTSTTVVAQNWTTTGNSGLSTSNFVGNTDSVALIFRTNNTERMRMSANGYLSIGTPNYENYRLNISGGLKTTADIMINGITIGKGTANGNHNTVVGNSAFLSNTTGTGNTGVGSFSLRYNKAGLYNTALGYFAAGMDAADSSVSYAVGVGAYSRNKGLRSIAVGASAVSEAYGVGLGYGAYAADYYSLSVGYNSSSPGGLGNVVLGGNSHSSHAGNIVLGYNMTTTAAYQLLIGNATPGYSTREVYIGGGVTQTTAASYAPLTIQPTGQIGTDQQGQTIRIATGKGTGAGNSGDIHLMTSVATTSGTTLQSLATSFIVKGVTGNVGIGTTSPSAQLHTTGSVRLAGLTMDSTRIRVLVADNNGNVAYRNVSTIGGGSGSISGTINYLAKYSSGTTIGNSLLFDNGSGVGIGTVSINDTAYRLFVEKGIRTRKVKVDVSSWADYVFEQDYKLPTIHEVAEYIRIHKRLPGVPDAATAIKEGVDLADNQVILLQKIEEMTLYIVELNKQMEQMKTEIEQLKKKL
;
A
#
# COMPACT_ATOMS: atom_id res chain seq x y z
N MET A 1 -24.68 9.12 -128.52
CA MET A 1 -23.31 9.38 -128.04
C MET A 1 -23.39 10.49 -127.01
N LEU A 2 -22.99 10.13 -125.78
CA LEU A 2 -22.74 10.93 -124.57
C LEU A 2 -23.78 11.95 -124.07
N LEU A 3 -24.57 11.47 -123.11
CA LEU A 3 -24.92 12.19 -121.88
C LEU A 3 -23.65 12.66 -121.17
N THR A 4 -23.60 13.92 -120.75
CA THR A 4 -22.88 14.33 -119.54
C THR A 4 -23.69 15.41 -118.83
N THR A 5 -24.54 14.99 -117.90
CA THR A 5 -25.04 15.87 -116.85
C THR A 5 -23.86 16.21 -115.95
N SER A 6 -23.35 17.43 -116.09
CA SER A 6 -22.41 18.05 -115.17
C SER A 6 -23.10 18.16 -113.81
N THR A 7 -22.81 17.22 -112.91
CA THR A 7 -23.02 17.44 -111.49
C THR A 7 -21.95 18.43 -111.05
N THR A 8 -22.31 19.71 -111.01
CA THR A 8 -21.51 20.73 -110.34
C THR A 8 -21.40 20.31 -108.88
N VAL A 9 -20.30 19.65 -108.55
CA VAL A 9 -19.87 19.45 -107.17
C VAL A 9 -19.55 20.85 -106.68
N VAL A 10 -20.49 21.47 -105.97
CA VAL A 10 -20.22 22.71 -105.25
C VAL A 10 -19.26 22.30 -104.13
N ALA A 11 -17.96 22.35 -104.42
CA ALA A 11 -16.94 22.27 -103.40
C ALA A 11 -17.17 23.48 -102.49
N GLN A 12 -17.76 23.22 -101.33
CA GLN A 12 -18.06 24.27 -100.38
C GLN A 12 -16.72 24.77 -99.82
N ASN A 13 -16.26 25.91 -100.34
CA ASN A 13 -15.01 26.51 -99.91
C ASN A 13 -15.14 26.97 -98.46
N TRP A 14 -14.17 26.61 -97.63
CA TRP A 14 -14.06 27.19 -96.31
C TRP A 14 -13.51 28.60 -96.45
N THR A 15 -14.28 29.58 -96.01
CA THR A 15 -13.83 30.98 -96.00
C THR A 15 -12.92 31.22 -94.80
N THR A 16 -12.01 32.19 -94.91
CA THR A 16 -11.12 32.61 -93.81
C THR A 16 -11.85 33.42 -92.73
N THR A 17 -13.10 33.81 -92.99
CA THR A 17 -13.96 34.57 -92.08
C THR A 17 -15.02 33.71 -91.36
N GLY A 18 -15.12 32.42 -91.70
CA GLY A 18 -16.09 31.48 -91.12
C GLY A 18 -17.35 31.29 -91.97
N ASN A 19 -18.03 30.16 -91.77
CA ASN A 19 -19.24 29.77 -92.50
C ASN A 19 -20.46 29.80 -91.54
N SER A 20 -21.63 30.28 -92.00
CA SER A 20 -22.89 30.31 -91.23
C SER A 20 -23.84 29.14 -91.59
N GLY A 21 -24.81 28.81 -90.73
CA GLY A 21 -25.91 27.88 -91.05
C GLY A 21 -25.65 26.39 -90.75
N LEU A 22 -24.72 26.09 -89.81
CA LEU A 22 -24.50 24.72 -89.35
C LEU A 22 -25.74 24.16 -88.65
N SER A 23 -26.10 22.93 -88.99
CA SER A 23 -27.22 22.16 -88.43
C SER A 23 -26.89 20.66 -88.43
N THR A 24 -27.82 19.81 -88.01
CA THR A 24 -27.66 18.35 -88.11
C THR A 24 -27.55 17.85 -89.56
N SER A 25 -28.03 18.63 -90.52
CA SER A 25 -28.00 18.32 -91.96
C SER A 25 -26.83 19.01 -92.68
N ASN A 26 -26.27 20.07 -92.10
CA ASN A 26 -25.18 20.87 -92.67
C ASN A 26 -24.03 20.99 -91.67
N PHE A 27 -22.93 20.26 -91.88
CA PHE A 27 -21.86 20.13 -90.89
C PHE A 27 -20.47 20.26 -91.50
N VAL A 28 -19.48 20.38 -90.62
CA VAL A 28 -18.05 20.37 -90.95
C VAL A 28 -17.51 18.97 -90.68
N GLY A 29 -17.25 18.20 -91.74
CA GLY A 29 -16.80 16.81 -91.63
C GLY A 29 -16.95 16.02 -92.93
N ASN A 30 -16.90 14.70 -92.84
CA ASN A 30 -17.16 13.74 -93.91
C ASN A 30 -18.32 12.79 -93.53
N THR A 31 -18.90 12.11 -94.51
CA THR A 31 -19.99 11.12 -94.32
C THR A 31 -19.50 9.67 -94.36
N ASP A 32 -18.21 9.45 -94.58
CA ASP A 32 -17.61 8.12 -94.68
C ASP A 32 -16.88 7.75 -93.38
N SER A 33 -16.46 6.49 -93.25
CA SER A 33 -15.76 6.00 -92.06
C SER A 33 -14.26 6.37 -92.04
N VAL A 34 -13.91 7.53 -92.58
CA VAL A 34 -12.52 8.03 -92.65
C VAL A 34 -12.30 9.07 -91.55
N ALA A 35 -11.11 9.11 -90.97
CA ALA A 35 -10.78 10.09 -89.94
C ALA A 35 -10.72 11.52 -90.48
N LEU A 36 -11.25 12.48 -89.72
CA LEU A 36 -11.10 13.91 -90.01
C LEU A 36 -9.72 14.39 -89.55
N ILE A 37 -8.95 15.00 -90.45
CA ILE A 37 -7.52 15.34 -90.22
C ILE A 37 -7.27 16.84 -90.40
N PHE A 38 -6.64 17.47 -89.41
CA PHE A 38 -6.18 18.86 -89.46
C PHE A 38 -4.66 18.91 -89.69
N ARG A 39 -4.23 19.70 -90.68
CA ARG A 39 -2.82 19.84 -91.09
C ARG A 39 -2.32 21.28 -91.06
N THR A 40 -1.04 21.46 -90.75
CA THR A 40 -0.30 22.71 -90.99
C THR A 40 1.02 22.37 -91.68
N ASN A 41 1.41 23.12 -92.72
CA ASN A 41 2.58 22.82 -93.56
C ASN A 41 2.63 21.34 -94.02
N ASN A 42 1.50 20.85 -94.55
CA ASN A 42 1.30 19.46 -94.97
C ASN A 42 1.56 18.37 -93.90
N THR A 43 1.61 18.75 -92.61
CA THR A 43 1.86 17.85 -91.48
C THR A 43 0.59 17.70 -90.65
N GLU A 44 0.22 16.47 -90.29
CA GLU A 44 -0.92 16.18 -89.41
C GLU A 44 -0.68 16.67 -87.98
N ARG A 45 -1.66 17.39 -87.42
CA ARG A 45 -1.61 17.97 -86.07
C ARG A 45 -2.73 17.48 -85.16
N MET A 46 -3.88 17.15 -85.71
CA MET A 46 -5.04 16.67 -84.94
C MET A 46 -5.87 15.75 -85.83
N ARG A 47 -6.39 14.68 -85.24
CA ARG A 47 -7.20 13.68 -85.92
C ARG A 47 -8.41 13.31 -85.07
N MET A 48 -9.57 13.23 -85.69
CA MET A 48 -10.76 12.61 -85.11
C MET A 48 -11.09 11.33 -85.88
N SER A 49 -11.05 10.18 -85.21
CA SER A 49 -11.36 8.89 -85.85
C SER A 49 -12.84 8.77 -86.20
N ALA A 50 -13.17 7.84 -87.10
CA ALA A 50 -14.56 7.48 -87.40
C ALA A 50 -15.35 7.01 -86.17
N ASN A 51 -14.66 6.55 -85.14
CA ASN A 51 -15.24 6.10 -83.87
C ASN A 51 -15.27 7.22 -82.79
N GLY A 52 -14.98 8.47 -83.17
CA GLY A 52 -15.05 9.64 -82.30
C GLY A 52 -13.89 9.76 -81.29
N TYR A 53 -12.75 9.12 -81.56
CA TYR A 53 -11.54 9.30 -80.76
C TYR A 53 -10.74 10.49 -81.28
N LEU A 54 -10.49 11.46 -80.42
CA LEU A 54 -9.72 12.67 -80.75
C LEU A 54 -8.26 12.50 -80.33
N SER A 55 -7.34 12.55 -81.30
CA SER A 55 -5.89 12.59 -81.08
C SER A 55 -5.32 13.96 -81.47
N ILE A 56 -4.56 14.58 -80.59
CA ILE A 56 -3.85 15.84 -80.83
C ILE A 56 -2.35 15.55 -80.78
N GLY A 57 -1.60 15.89 -81.82
CA GLY A 57 -0.15 15.69 -81.91
C GLY A 57 0.32 14.25 -82.20
N THR A 58 -0.60 13.30 -82.41
CA THR A 58 -0.27 11.89 -82.75
C THR A 58 -1.32 11.28 -83.70
N PRO A 59 -0.92 10.40 -84.63
CA PRO A 59 -1.86 9.68 -85.49
C PRO A 59 -2.45 8.41 -84.83
N ASN A 60 -1.93 7.96 -83.68
CA ASN A 60 -2.32 6.72 -83.01
C ASN A 60 -3.46 6.94 -81.99
N TYR A 61 -4.30 5.92 -81.79
CA TYR A 61 -5.36 5.90 -80.77
C TYR A 61 -4.99 4.91 -79.66
N GLU A 62 -4.84 5.41 -78.43
CA GLU A 62 -4.48 4.59 -77.25
C GLU A 62 -5.74 4.13 -76.47
N ASN A 63 -6.88 3.93 -77.14
CA ASN A 63 -8.20 3.64 -76.55
C ASN A 63 -8.81 4.75 -75.65
N TYR A 64 -8.35 5.99 -75.73
CA TYR A 64 -8.91 7.13 -75.00
C TYR A 64 -9.72 8.06 -75.91
N ARG A 65 -10.89 8.53 -75.46
CA ARG A 65 -11.75 9.51 -76.18
C ARG A 65 -11.00 10.79 -76.56
N LEU A 66 -10.07 11.24 -75.71
CA LEU A 66 -9.16 12.34 -75.96
C LEU A 66 -7.72 11.88 -75.65
N ASN A 67 -6.87 11.83 -76.68
CA ASN A 67 -5.45 11.48 -76.61
C ASN A 67 -4.62 12.71 -77.01
N ILE A 68 -3.81 13.24 -76.11
CA ILE A 68 -2.97 14.42 -76.40
C ILE A 68 -1.51 14.00 -76.31
N SER A 69 -0.80 14.05 -77.43
CA SER A 69 0.65 13.96 -77.50
C SER A 69 1.25 15.33 -77.16
N GLY A 70 1.65 15.50 -75.90
CA GLY A 70 2.09 16.77 -75.32
C GLY A 70 1.44 17.03 -73.95
N GLY A 71 1.50 18.27 -73.46
CA GLY A 71 0.84 18.69 -72.20
C GLY A 71 -0.43 19.50 -72.44
N LEU A 72 -1.40 19.44 -71.50
CA LEU A 72 -2.59 20.28 -71.48
C LEU A 72 -2.36 21.48 -70.55
N LYS A 73 -2.30 22.70 -71.10
CA LYS A 73 -2.26 23.96 -70.34
C LYS A 73 -3.53 24.76 -70.59
N THR A 74 -4.20 25.17 -69.52
CA THR A 74 -5.36 26.07 -69.56
C THR A 74 -5.03 27.36 -68.83
N THR A 75 -5.75 28.43 -69.14
CA THR A 75 -5.64 29.74 -68.46
C THR A 75 -6.60 29.90 -67.28
N ALA A 76 -7.40 28.86 -67.01
CA ALA A 76 -8.34 28.72 -65.89
C ALA A 76 -8.34 27.25 -65.42
N ASP A 77 -9.11 26.90 -64.40
CA ASP A 77 -9.17 25.54 -63.85
C ASP A 77 -9.54 24.50 -64.92
N ILE A 78 -8.81 23.38 -64.96
CA ILE A 78 -9.18 22.22 -65.78
C ILE A 78 -10.21 21.41 -65.00
N MET A 79 -11.46 21.39 -65.47
CA MET A 79 -12.45 20.42 -65.01
C MET A 79 -12.17 19.06 -65.67
N ILE A 80 -11.36 18.22 -65.03
CA ILE A 80 -11.11 16.83 -65.48
C ILE A 80 -12.12 15.89 -64.81
N ASN A 81 -13.19 15.54 -65.52
CA ASN A 81 -14.00 14.37 -65.16
C ASN A 81 -13.18 13.11 -65.52
N GLY A 82 -12.39 12.61 -64.56
CA GLY A 82 -11.54 11.44 -64.80
C GLY A 82 -10.07 11.55 -64.35
N ILE A 83 -9.75 12.28 -63.26
CA ILE A 83 -8.91 11.64 -62.22
C ILE A 83 -9.37 10.18 -62.14
N THR A 84 -8.47 9.19 -62.18
CA THR A 84 -8.92 7.80 -62.06
C THR A 84 -9.51 7.57 -60.67
N ILE A 85 -10.82 7.68 -60.61
CA ILE A 85 -11.67 7.27 -59.52
C ILE A 85 -12.06 5.82 -59.85
N GLY A 86 -11.52 4.82 -59.14
CA GLY A 86 -11.86 3.40 -59.34
C GLY A 86 -10.84 2.53 -60.09
N LYS A 87 -9.56 2.50 -59.70
CA LYS A 87 -8.65 1.42 -60.15
C LYS A 87 -9.12 0.07 -59.57
N GLY A 88 -9.57 -0.88 -60.41
CA GLY A 88 -10.00 -2.25 -60.06
C GLY A 88 -10.72 -2.94 -61.23
N THR A 89 -10.71 -4.27 -61.33
CA THR A 89 -11.15 -5.04 -62.52
C THR A 89 -12.62 -5.50 -62.48
N ALA A 90 -13.47 -4.97 -61.58
CA ALA A 90 -14.84 -5.47 -61.41
C ALA A 90 -15.87 -4.44 -60.89
N ASN A 91 -16.17 -3.37 -61.64
CA ASN A 91 -17.30 -2.45 -61.37
C ASN A 91 -17.38 -1.81 -59.95
N GLY A 92 -16.28 -1.78 -59.18
CA GLY A 92 -16.21 -1.22 -57.83
C GLY A 92 -15.91 0.29 -57.81
N ASN A 93 -16.84 1.11 -58.30
CA ASN A 93 -16.65 2.50 -58.74
C ASN A 93 -16.47 3.61 -57.68
N HIS A 94 -15.83 3.37 -56.52
CA HIS A 94 -15.76 4.39 -55.44
C HIS A 94 -14.35 4.66 -54.89
N ASN A 95 -13.28 4.30 -55.59
CA ASN A 95 -11.92 4.63 -55.14
C ASN A 95 -11.50 6.02 -55.65
N THR A 96 -10.79 6.86 -54.91
CA THR A 96 -10.17 8.11 -55.42
C THR A 96 -8.66 7.94 -55.47
N VAL A 97 -8.00 8.01 -56.62
CA VAL A 97 -6.55 7.73 -56.73
C VAL A 97 -5.79 8.90 -57.35
N VAL A 98 -4.84 9.47 -56.61
CA VAL A 98 -3.97 10.59 -57.03
C VAL A 98 -2.51 10.30 -56.65
N GLY A 99 -1.69 9.84 -57.59
CA GLY A 99 -0.26 9.59 -57.34
C GLY A 99 0.32 8.43 -58.15
N ASN A 100 1.62 8.47 -58.45
CA ASN A 100 2.30 7.40 -59.21
C ASN A 100 2.21 6.06 -58.47
N SER A 101 1.84 4.99 -59.19
CA SER A 101 1.80 3.61 -58.66
C SER A 101 0.94 3.42 -57.39
N ALA A 102 0.05 4.36 -57.10
CA ALA A 102 -1.01 4.15 -56.12
C ALA A 102 -1.95 3.02 -56.62
N PHE A 103 -2.44 2.18 -55.70
CA PHE A 103 -3.33 1.06 -56.03
C PHE A 103 -2.76 0.04 -57.03
N LEU A 104 -1.43 -0.16 -57.08
CA LEU A 104 -0.80 -1.04 -58.07
C LEU A 104 -1.44 -2.44 -58.15
N SER A 105 -1.77 -3.03 -57.00
CA SER A 105 -2.29 -4.40 -56.88
C SER A 105 -3.82 -4.52 -56.74
N ASN A 106 -4.61 -3.45 -56.87
CA ASN A 106 -6.05 -3.54 -56.62
C ASN A 106 -6.80 -4.30 -57.72
N THR A 107 -7.55 -5.34 -57.34
CA THR A 107 -8.39 -6.14 -58.24
C THR A 107 -9.88 -5.93 -57.97
N THR A 108 -10.33 -5.99 -56.71
CA THR A 108 -11.77 -5.97 -56.35
C THR A 108 -12.13 -4.96 -55.25
N GLY A 109 -11.17 -4.24 -54.69
CA GLY A 109 -11.40 -3.27 -53.61
C GLY A 109 -12.16 -2.01 -54.08
N THR A 110 -13.10 -1.52 -53.27
CA THR A 110 -13.94 -0.35 -53.55
C THR A 110 -14.06 0.62 -52.36
N GLY A 111 -14.40 1.89 -52.61
CA GLY A 111 -14.59 2.92 -51.57
C GLY A 111 -13.31 3.54 -51.01
N ASN A 112 -12.15 3.30 -51.61
CA ASN A 112 -10.85 3.67 -51.06
C ASN A 112 -10.29 4.99 -51.62
N THR A 113 -9.83 5.92 -50.79
CA THR A 113 -9.11 7.13 -51.23
C THR A 113 -7.60 6.95 -51.05
N GLY A 114 -6.79 7.12 -52.10
CA GLY A 114 -5.33 7.12 -52.06
C GLY A 114 -4.75 8.34 -52.75
N VAL A 115 -4.05 9.17 -51.99
CA VAL A 115 -3.42 10.41 -52.47
C VAL A 115 -1.96 10.38 -52.05
N GLY A 116 -1.05 10.18 -53.00
CA GLY A 116 0.40 10.05 -52.79
C GLY A 116 1.01 8.93 -53.62
N SER A 117 2.31 9.03 -53.92
CA SER A 117 3.01 7.96 -54.64
C SER A 117 3.02 6.68 -53.80
N PHE A 118 2.70 5.54 -54.41
CA PHE A 118 2.60 4.23 -53.76
C PHE A 118 1.58 4.11 -52.61
N SER A 119 0.64 5.06 -52.46
CA SER A 119 -0.44 4.91 -51.47
C SER A 119 -1.30 3.68 -51.79
N LEU A 120 -1.63 2.85 -50.79
CA LEU A 120 -2.39 1.59 -50.96
C LEU A 120 -1.81 0.65 -52.04
N ARG A 121 -0.48 0.67 -52.27
CA ARG A 121 0.18 -0.07 -53.35
C ARG A 121 -0.24 -1.55 -53.42
N TYR A 122 -0.35 -2.22 -52.28
CA TYR A 122 -0.60 -3.66 -52.17
C TYR A 122 -2.05 -4.03 -51.80
N ASN A 123 -2.98 -3.08 -51.75
CA ASN A 123 -4.38 -3.38 -51.42
C ASN A 123 -5.08 -4.10 -52.60
N LYS A 124 -5.46 -5.37 -52.44
CA LYS A 124 -6.05 -6.21 -53.51
C LYS A 124 -7.59 -6.21 -53.54
N ALA A 125 -8.22 -6.39 -52.39
CA ALA A 125 -9.68 -6.50 -52.24
C ALA A 125 -10.27 -5.65 -51.11
N GLY A 126 -9.46 -4.82 -50.44
CA GLY A 126 -9.86 -4.04 -49.28
C GLY A 126 -10.84 -2.91 -49.58
N LEU A 127 -11.70 -2.58 -48.61
CA LEU A 127 -12.81 -1.64 -48.76
C LEU A 127 -12.69 -0.39 -47.86
N TYR A 128 -13.12 0.76 -48.34
CA TYR A 128 -13.28 1.99 -47.51
C TYR A 128 -12.02 2.49 -46.79
N ASN A 129 -10.84 2.34 -47.41
CA ASN A 129 -9.59 2.84 -46.84
C ASN A 129 -9.30 4.28 -47.27
N THR A 130 -8.65 5.08 -46.42
CA THR A 130 -8.11 6.40 -46.78
C THR A 130 -6.60 6.40 -46.58
N ALA A 131 -5.84 6.73 -47.60
CA ALA A 131 -4.38 6.76 -47.62
C ALA A 131 -3.87 8.09 -48.17
N LEU A 132 -3.19 8.89 -47.36
CA LEU A 132 -2.65 10.19 -47.74
C LEU A 132 -1.16 10.27 -47.42
N GLY A 133 -0.31 10.32 -48.44
CA GLY A 133 1.14 10.43 -48.32
C GLY A 133 1.91 9.40 -49.15
N TYR A 134 3.24 9.58 -49.20
CA TYR A 134 4.14 8.63 -49.87
C TYR A 134 4.11 7.27 -49.16
N PHE A 135 3.74 6.20 -49.86
CA PHE A 135 3.64 4.85 -49.28
C PHE A 135 2.66 4.78 -48.08
N ALA A 136 1.65 5.65 -48.04
CA ALA A 136 0.65 5.64 -46.97
C ALA A 136 -0.29 4.44 -47.08
N ALA A 137 -0.64 3.84 -45.94
CA ALA A 137 -1.27 2.52 -45.85
C ALA A 137 -0.57 1.46 -46.72
N GLY A 138 0.77 1.52 -46.78
CA GLY A 138 1.58 0.51 -47.46
C GLY A 138 1.52 -0.79 -46.69
N MET A 139 0.72 -1.74 -47.16
CA MET A 139 0.57 -3.03 -46.50
C MET A 139 1.83 -3.88 -46.76
N ASP A 140 2.31 -4.65 -45.77
CA ASP A 140 3.63 -5.32 -45.86
C ASP A 140 3.68 -6.54 -46.80
N ALA A 141 2.52 -7.05 -47.24
CA ALA A 141 2.44 -8.26 -48.07
C ALA A 141 1.61 -8.02 -49.34
N ALA A 142 2.09 -8.58 -50.47
CA ALA A 142 1.52 -8.43 -51.80
C ALA A 142 0.06 -8.94 -51.97
N ASP A 143 -0.50 -9.63 -50.96
CA ASP A 143 -1.85 -10.20 -50.95
C ASP A 143 -2.73 -9.73 -49.78
N SER A 144 -2.35 -8.67 -49.09
CA SER A 144 -3.13 -8.16 -47.96
C SER A 144 -4.36 -7.34 -48.43
N SER A 145 -5.49 -7.54 -47.74
CA SER A 145 -6.72 -6.78 -47.98
C SER A 145 -7.20 -6.22 -46.66
N VAL A 146 -7.07 -4.92 -46.50
CA VAL A 146 -7.46 -4.21 -45.28
C VAL A 146 -8.72 -3.42 -45.58
N SER A 147 -9.65 -3.32 -44.63
CA SER A 147 -10.86 -2.51 -44.80
C SER A 147 -11.05 -1.57 -43.64
N TYR A 148 -11.64 -0.41 -43.90
CA TYR A 148 -11.86 0.66 -42.92
C TYR A 148 -10.56 1.18 -42.29
N ALA A 149 -9.47 1.23 -43.06
CA ALA A 149 -8.17 1.71 -42.58
C ALA A 149 -7.90 3.17 -42.95
N VAL A 150 -7.26 3.91 -42.06
CA VAL A 150 -6.81 5.29 -42.33
C VAL A 150 -5.30 5.35 -42.20
N GLY A 151 -4.58 5.50 -43.32
CA GLY A 151 -3.14 5.73 -43.38
C GLY A 151 -2.85 7.18 -43.76
N VAL A 152 -2.18 7.94 -42.92
CA VAL A 152 -1.78 9.31 -43.27
C VAL A 152 -0.31 9.50 -42.90
N GLY A 153 0.48 10.11 -43.78
CA GLY A 153 1.92 10.29 -43.59
C GLY A 153 2.78 9.27 -44.32
N ALA A 154 4.04 9.63 -44.52
CA ALA A 154 4.98 8.84 -45.29
C ALA A 154 5.28 7.50 -44.62
N TYR A 155 5.21 6.38 -45.35
CA TYR A 155 5.43 5.03 -44.83
C TYR A 155 4.48 4.61 -43.69
N SER A 156 3.29 5.24 -43.58
CA SER A 156 2.27 4.73 -42.66
C SER A 156 1.77 3.35 -43.11
N ARG A 157 1.59 2.41 -42.17
CA ARG A 157 1.21 1.02 -42.47
C ARG A 157 -0.02 0.60 -41.67
N ASN A 158 -1.00 0.07 -42.37
CA ASN A 158 -2.18 -0.56 -41.76
C ASN A 158 -2.12 -2.04 -42.09
N LYS A 159 -2.05 -2.89 -41.06
CA LYS A 159 -1.82 -4.33 -41.20
C LYS A 159 -3.05 -5.19 -40.89
N GLY A 160 -4.12 -4.59 -40.39
CA GLY A 160 -5.38 -5.27 -40.11
C GLY A 160 -6.61 -4.36 -40.21
N LEU A 161 -7.81 -4.96 -40.22
CA LEU A 161 -9.08 -4.26 -40.44
C LEU A 161 -9.33 -3.18 -39.36
N ARG A 162 -10.06 -2.11 -39.71
CA ARG A 162 -10.48 -1.04 -38.78
C ARG A 162 -9.30 -0.42 -38.00
N SER A 163 -8.25 -0.05 -38.72
CA SER A 163 -6.99 0.46 -38.17
C SER A 163 -6.74 1.92 -38.55
N ILE A 164 -6.04 2.66 -37.71
CA ILE A 164 -5.67 4.06 -37.97
C ILE A 164 -4.16 4.20 -37.76
N ALA A 165 -3.41 4.55 -38.81
CA ALA A 165 -1.99 4.86 -38.78
C ALA A 165 -1.74 6.27 -39.32
N VAL A 166 -1.53 7.26 -38.45
CA VAL A 166 -1.34 8.67 -38.84
C VAL A 166 0.02 9.16 -38.35
N GLY A 167 0.92 9.51 -39.25
CA GLY A 167 2.28 9.95 -38.96
C GLY A 167 3.28 9.21 -39.83
N ALA A 168 4.49 9.79 -39.97
CA ALA A 168 5.53 9.13 -40.73
C ALA A 168 5.97 7.84 -40.01
N SER A 169 6.05 6.72 -40.74
CA SER A 169 6.37 5.39 -40.22
C SER A 169 5.42 4.88 -39.12
N ALA A 170 4.23 5.48 -38.95
CA ALA A 170 3.22 4.97 -38.03
C ALA A 170 2.71 3.60 -38.51
N VAL A 171 2.44 2.68 -37.60
CA VAL A 171 1.89 1.36 -37.91
C VAL A 171 0.72 1.08 -36.98
N SER A 172 -0.32 0.49 -37.56
CA SER A 172 -1.44 -0.03 -36.82
C SER A 172 -1.84 -1.40 -37.33
N GLU A 173 -2.00 -2.35 -36.41
CA GLU A 173 -2.59 -3.66 -36.63
C GLU A 173 -4.12 -3.59 -36.52
N ALA A 174 -4.82 -4.73 -36.62
CA ALA A 174 -6.29 -4.78 -36.62
C ALA A 174 -6.88 -4.10 -35.37
N TYR A 175 -7.90 -3.25 -35.54
CA TYR A 175 -8.54 -2.49 -34.45
C TYR A 175 -7.62 -1.55 -33.66
N GLY A 176 -6.40 -1.30 -34.14
CA GLY A 176 -5.43 -0.43 -33.49
C GLY A 176 -5.53 1.03 -33.95
N VAL A 177 -4.86 1.90 -33.20
CA VAL A 177 -4.68 3.31 -33.52
C VAL A 177 -3.23 3.73 -33.21
N GLY A 178 -2.42 3.91 -34.24
CA GLY A 178 -1.07 4.46 -34.19
C GLY A 178 -1.03 5.90 -34.69
N LEU A 179 -0.71 6.87 -33.82
CA LEU A 179 -0.66 8.30 -34.17
C LEU A 179 0.71 8.90 -33.80
N GLY A 180 1.42 9.54 -34.72
CA GLY A 180 2.74 10.16 -34.50
C GLY A 180 3.85 9.50 -35.29
N TYR A 181 5.05 10.08 -35.22
CA TYR A 181 6.23 9.54 -35.90
C TYR A 181 6.64 8.21 -35.28
N GLY A 182 6.67 7.13 -36.06
CA GLY A 182 7.09 5.81 -35.59
C GLY A 182 6.18 5.15 -34.55
N ALA A 183 4.96 5.66 -34.36
CA ALA A 183 3.99 5.05 -33.45
C ALA A 183 3.60 3.64 -33.93
N TYR A 184 3.64 2.63 -33.05
CA TYR A 184 3.49 1.22 -33.40
C TYR A 184 2.41 0.55 -32.55
N ALA A 185 1.16 0.57 -33.01
CA ALA A 185 0.04 -0.11 -32.38
C ALA A 185 -0.08 -1.55 -32.94
N ALA A 186 0.66 -2.50 -32.33
CA ALA A 186 0.84 -3.84 -32.91
C ALA A 186 -0.23 -4.88 -32.52
N ASP A 187 -1.10 -4.56 -31.58
CA ASP A 187 -2.06 -5.51 -31.05
C ASP A 187 -3.50 -5.06 -31.26
N TYR A 188 -4.43 -6.01 -31.18
CA TYR A 188 -5.85 -5.72 -31.25
C TYR A 188 -6.27 -4.76 -30.13
N TYR A 189 -7.03 -3.73 -30.51
CA TYR A 189 -7.54 -2.69 -29.61
C TYR A 189 -6.45 -1.87 -28.90
N SER A 190 -5.26 -1.78 -29.49
CA SER A 190 -4.18 -0.95 -28.94
C SER A 190 -4.21 0.49 -29.47
N LEU A 191 -3.87 1.46 -28.62
CA LEU A 191 -3.72 2.87 -28.94
C LEU A 191 -2.28 3.29 -28.63
N SER A 192 -1.48 3.62 -29.64
CA SER A 192 -0.13 4.17 -29.50
C SER A 192 -0.08 5.57 -30.09
N VAL A 193 0.22 6.59 -29.27
CA VAL A 193 0.25 8.00 -29.68
C VAL A 193 1.56 8.65 -29.28
N GLY A 194 2.24 9.31 -30.21
CA GLY A 194 3.44 10.12 -29.99
C GLY A 194 4.68 9.59 -30.74
N TYR A 195 5.85 10.08 -30.38
CA TYR A 195 7.12 9.76 -31.06
C TYR A 195 7.65 8.39 -30.64
N ASN A 196 7.76 7.41 -31.54
CA ASN A 196 8.20 6.03 -31.23
C ASN A 196 7.46 5.42 -30.04
N SER A 197 6.17 5.73 -29.88
CA SER A 197 5.30 5.00 -28.94
C SER A 197 5.02 3.62 -29.51
N SER A 198 5.00 2.58 -28.68
CA SER A 198 4.95 1.21 -29.18
C SER A 198 4.18 0.30 -28.22
N SER A 199 3.25 -0.47 -28.74
CA SER A 199 2.55 -1.53 -28.01
C SER A 199 2.68 -2.85 -28.77
N PRO A 200 3.85 -3.50 -28.73
CA PRO A 200 4.15 -4.71 -29.50
C PRO A 200 3.64 -6.03 -28.89
N GLY A 201 3.12 -6.03 -27.66
CA GLY A 201 2.61 -7.27 -27.06
C GLY A 201 1.30 -7.10 -26.28
N GLY A 202 0.31 -7.92 -26.62
CA GLY A 202 -0.91 -8.14 -25.85
C GLY A 202 -2.06 -7.16 -26.14
N LEU A 203 -3.28 -7.63 -25.91
CA LEU A 203 -4.53 -6.90 -26.23
C LEU A 203 -4.72 -5.66 -25.36
N GLY A 204 -5.28 -4.58 -25.94
CA GLY A 204 -5.87 -3.48 -25.17
C GLY A 204 -4.89 -2.51 -24.50
N ASN A 205 -3.72 -2.29 -25.10
CA ASN A 205 -2.73 -1.34 -24.60
C ASN A 205 -3.06 0.12 -24.95
N VAL A 206 -2.79 1.06 -24.04
CA VAL A 206 -2.83 2.50 -24.30
C VAL A 206 -1.46 3.11 -23.99
N VAL A 207 -0.73 3.54 -25.00
CA VAL A 207 0.62 4.10 -24.89
C VAL A 207 0.62 5.51 -25.46
N LEU A 208 0.69 6.53 -24.61
CA LEU A 208 0.72 7.94 -25.00
C LEU A 208 2.05 8.57 -24.59
N GLY A 209 2.77 9.17 -25.52
CA GLY A 209 4.02 9.90 -25.30
C GLY A 209 5.17 9.42 -26.19
N GLY A 210 6.42 9.55 -25.72
CA GLY A 210 7.61 9.40 -26.56
C GLY A 210 8.53 8.26 -26.12
N ASN A 211 9.00 7.42 -27.04
CA ASN A 211 9.87 6.26 -26.77
C ASN A 211 9.34 5.34 -25.66
N SER A 212 8.02 5.23 -25.54
CA SER A 212 7.36 4.43 -24.51
C SER A 212 6.83 3.12 -25.11
N HIS A 213 6.93 2.04 -24.37
CA HIS A 213 6.78 0.67 -24.86
C HIS A 213 5.90 -0.18 -23.93
N SER A 214 4.87 -0.84 -24.49
CA SER A 214 4.08 -1.87 -23.80
C SER A 214 4.22 -3.24 -24.45
N SER A 215 4.88 -4.18 -23.79
CA SER A 215 5.14 -5.53 -24.31
C SER A 215 4.15 -6.60 -23.81
N HIS A 216 3.14 -6.20 -23.03
CA HIS A 216 2.16 -7.11 -22.42
C HIS A 216 0.74 -6.52 -22.49
N ALA A 217 -0.28 -7.35 -22.26
CA ALA A 217 -1.68 -6.96 -22.41
C ALA A 217 -2.18 -5.98 -21.33
N GLY A 218 -3.13 -5.11 -21.71
CA GLY A 218 -3.94 -4.32 -20.80
C GLY A 218 -3.19 -3.20 -20.05
N ASN A 219 -2.05 -2.74 -20.57
CA ASN A 219 -1.28 -1.68 -19.92
C ASN A 219 -1.72 -0.29 -20.37
N ILE A 220 -1.54 0.68 -19.47
CA ILE A 220 -1.68 2.11 -19.77
C ILE A 220 -0.34 2.78 -19.46
N VAL A 221 0.25 3.46 -20.45
CA VAL A 221 1.57 4.08 -20.37
C VAL A 221 1.44 5.54 -20.82
N LEU A 222 1.69 6.49 -19.94
CA LEU A 222 1.51 7.93 -20.18
C LEU A 222 2.80 8.72 -19.90
N GLY A 223 3.59 9.00 -20.94
CA GLY A 223 4.80 9.83 -20.85
C GLY A 223 5.99 9.30 -21.67
N TYR A 224 7.23 9.47 -21.18
CA TYR A 224 8.44 9.37 -22.00
C TYR A 224 9.45 8.33 -21.51
N ASN A 225 10.04 7.55 -22.43
CA ASN A 225 11.03 6.50 -22.16
C ASN A 225 10.54 5.39 -21.21
N MET A 226 9.24 5.14 -21.13
CA MET A 226 8.70 4.18 -20.18
C MET A 226 8.51 2.80 -20.81
N THR A 227 8.82 1.73 -20.07
CA THR A 227 8.65 0.36 -20.54
C THR A 227 7.92 -0.48 -19.49
N THR A 228 6.81 -1.09 -19.87
CA THR A 228 6.08 -2.03 -19.01
C THR A 228 6.87 -3.32 -18.84
N THR A 229 6.78 -3.94 -17.68
CA THR A 229 7.44 -5.22 -17.38
C THR A 229 6.48 -6.40 -17.25
N ALA A 230 5.17 -6.15 -17.18
CA ALA A 230 4.12 -7.17 -17.07
C ALA A 230 2.79 -6.64 -17.64
N ALA A 231 1.74 -7.47 -17.63
CA ALA A 231 0.38 -7.10 -18.00
C ALA A 231 -0.32 -6.28 -16.89
N TYR A 232 -1.36 -5.52 -17.27
CA TYR A 232 -2.23 -4.73 -16.39
C TYR A 232 -1.51 -3.67 -15.52
N GLN A 233 -0.47 -3.05 -16.07
CA GLN A 233 0.29 -1.99 -15.43
C GLN A 233 -0.17 -0.59 -15.88
N LEU A 234 -0.20 0.35 -14.94
CA LEU A 234 -0.30 1.78 -15.21
C LEU A 234 1.05 2.45 -14.94
N LEU A 235 1.71 2.92 -15.99
CA LEU A 235 2.94 3.71 -15.92
C LEU A 235 2.62 5.16 -16.30
N ILE A 236 2.95 6.11 -15.43
CA ILE A 236 2.81 7.54 -15.73
C ILE A 236 4.14 8.21 -15.37
N GLY A 237 4.76 8.88 -16.34
CA GLY A 237 5.98 9.63 -16.07
C GLY A 237 7.07 9.66 -17.14
N ASN A 238 8.29 9.92 -16.66
CA ASN A 238 9.49 9.99 -17.49
C ASN A 238 10.60 9.15 -16.85
N ALA A 239 11.07 8.12 -17.56
CA ALA A 239 12.16 7.26 -17.08
C ALA A 239 13.54 7.66 -17.62
N THR A 240 13.67 8.87 -18.20
CA THR A 240 14.96 9.40 -18.63
C THR A 240 15.80 9.77 -17.41
N PRO A 241 17.07 9.32 -17.32
CA PRO A 241 17.95 9.70 -16.22
C PRO A 241 18.03 11.21 -16.04
N GLY A 242 17.85 11.68 -14.80
CA GLY A 242 17.87 13.11 -14.46
C GLY A 242 16.54 13.86 -14.66
N TYR A 243 15.54 13.24 -15.28
CA TYR A 243 14.19 13.80 -15.40
C TYR A 243 13.24 13.00 -14.51
N SER A 244 12.61 13.67 -13.56
CA SER A 244 11.63 13.04 -12.66
C SER A 244 10.23 13.55 -12.95
N THR A 245 9.27 12.64 -13.04
CA THR A 245 7.86 12.99 -12.90
C THR A 245 7.66 13.56 -11.50
N ARG A 246 7.27 14.84 -11.41
CA ARG A 246 7.18 15.53 -10.12
C ARG A 246 5.84 15.28 -9.43
N GLU A 247 4.75 15.35 -10.18
CA GLU A 247 3.38 15.21 -9.67
C GLU A 247 2.51 14.47 -10.69
N VAL A 248 1.65 13.57 -10.20
CA VAL A 248 0.60 12.93 -11.00
C VAL A 248 -0.71 13.13 -10.25
N TYR A 249 -1.59 13.95 -10.82
CA TYR A 249 -2.91 14.23 -10.27
C TYR A 249 -3.95 13.31 -10.91
N ILE A 250 -4.70 12.59 -10.08
CA ILE A 250 -5.80 11.71 -10.52
C ILE A 250 -7.07 12.20 -9.81
N GLY A 251 -7.96 12.90 -10.53
CA GLY A 251 -9.22 13.45 -9.99
C GLY A 251 -9.41 14.96 -10.22
N GLY A 252 -10.22 15.61 -9.38
CA GLY A 252 -10.45 17.07 -9.44
C GLY A 252 -9.17 17.84 -9.11
N GLY A 253 -8.60 18.52 -10.11
CA GLY A 253 -7.21 19.00 -10.14
C GLY A 253 -6.81 20.06 -9.11
N VAL A 254 -5.51 20.36 -9.09
CA VAL A 254 -4.84 21.36 -8.24
C VAL A 254 -4.25 22.46 -9.14
N THR A 255 -4.47 23.73 -8.80
CA THR A 255 -3.74 24.87 -9.40
C THR A 255 -2.61 25.29 -8.46
N GLN A 256 -1.37 25.02 -8.86
CA GLN A 256 -0.17 25.34 -8.06
C GLN A 256 0.30 26.77 -8.39
N THR A 257 0.43 27.66 -7.39
CA THR A 257 0.76 29.08 -7.64
C THR A 257 2.11 29.58 -7.15
N THR A 258 2.96 28.85 -6.41
CA THR A 258 4.39 29.23 -6.21
C THR A 258 5.25 28.16 -5.53
N ALA A 259 6.58 28.29 -5.70
CA ALA A 259 7.62 27.25 -5.59
C ALA A 259 8.12 26.86 -4.18
N ALA A 260 8.26 25.54 -3.97
CA ALA A 260 9.37 24.78 -3.34
C ALA A 260 8.94 23.64 -2.39
N SER A 261 9.74 22.56 -2.42
CA SER A 261 9.70 21.30 -1.65
C SER A 261 8.64 20.25 -2.03
N TYR A 262 9.16 19.23 -2.72
CA TYR A 262 8.66 17.91 -3.16
C TYR A 262 7.21 17.53 -2.82
N ALA A 263 6.45 17.21 -3.88
CA ALA A 263 5.04 16.86 -3.81
C ALA A 263 4.78 15.35 -3.98
N PRO A 264 3.74 14.80 -3.32
CA PRO A 264 3.47 13.37 -3.27
C PRO A 264 2.62 12.84 -4.44
N LEU A 265 2.82 11.55 -4.75
CA LEU A 265 1.97 10.73 -5.62
C LEU A 265 0.71 10.30 -4.86
N THR A 266 -0.47 10.72 -5.32
CA THR A 266 -1.77 10.28 -4.77
C THR A 266 -2.38 9.22 -5.67
N ILE A 267 -2.62 8.01 -5.15
CA ILE A 267 -3.31 6.92 -5.85
C ILE A 267 -4.59 6.59 -5.08
N GLN A 268 -5.74 6.74 -5.72
CA GLN A 268 -7.04 6.32 -5.19
C GLN A 268 -7.57 5.13 -6.00
N PRO A 269 -7.87 3.98 -5.38
CA PRO A 269 -8.49 2.86 -6.08
C PRO A 269 -10.01 2.96 -5.98
N THR A 270 -10.69 3.09 -7.10
CA THR A 270 -12.11 2.73 -7.22
C THR A 270 -12.30 1.73 -8.35
N GLY A 271 -12.84 0.57 -8.02
CA GLY A 271 -13.65 -0.23 -8.94
C GLY A 271 -13.07 -1.59 -9.36
N GLN A 272 -13.63 -2.67 -8.80
CA GLN A 272 -13.90 -3.88 -9.58
C GLN A 272 -15.41 -4.15 -9.56
N ILE A 273 -15.94 -4.63 -10.68
CA ILE A 273 -17.30 -5.17 -10.83
C ILE A 273 -17.16 -6.67 -11.16
N GLY A 274 -17.83 -7.54 -10.40
CA GLY A 274 -17.86 -9.00 -10.62
C GLY A 274 -17.93 -9.82 -9.32
N THR A 275 -18.53 -11.00 -9.37
CA THR A 275 -18.67 -11.92 -8.23
C THR A 275 -17.47 -12.88 -8.16
N ASP A 276 -16.80 -12.92 -7.00
CA ASP A 276 -15.66 -13.79 -6.64
C ASP A 276 -14.32 -13.55 -7.37
N GLN A 277 -13.67 -12.42 -7.07
CA GLN A 277 -12.22 -12.23 -7.31
C GLN A 277 -11.53 -11.93 -5.97
N GLN A 278 -10.35 -12.51 -5.74
CA GLN A 278 -9.50 -12.15 -4.59
C GLN A 278 -9.21 -10.64 -4.63
N GLY A 279 -9.36 -9.95 -3.50
CA GLY A 279 -9.12 -8.51 -3.41
C GLY A 279 -7.70 -8.15 -3.86
N GLN A 280 -7.56 -7.07 -4.63
CA GLN A 280 -6.26 -6.61 -5.14
C GLN A 280 -5.45 -5.92 -4.03
N THR A 281 -4.14 -6.23 -3.96
CA THR A 281 -3.20 -5.51 -3.08
C THR A 281 -2.82 -4.17 -3.70
N ILE A 282 -3.08 -3.06 -3.00
CA ILE A 282 -2.51 -1.76 -3.35
C ILE A 282 -1.05 -1.74 -2.88
N ARG A 283 -0.09 -1.76 -3.81
CA ARG A 283 1.33 -1.58 -3.51
C ARG A 283 1.72 -0.13 -3.77
N ILE A 284 1.98 0.63 -2.72
CA ILE A 284 2.61 1.96 -2.80
C ILE A 284 4.09 1.75 -2.52
N ALA A 285 4.92 1.79 -3.57
CA ALA A 285 6.36 1.60 -3.45
C ALA A 285 7.08 2.92 -3.71
N THR A 286 7.98 3.29 -2.80
CA THR A 286 8.91 4.39 -3.01
C THR A 286 10.14 3.85 -3.71
N GLY A 287 10.50 4.43 -4.86
CA GLY A 287 11.68 4.00 -5.60
C GLY A 287 12.99 4.42 -4.94
N LYS A 288 14.04 3.61 -5.15
CA LYS A 288 15.43 4.03 -5.03
C LYS A 288 15.99 4.13 -6.46
N GLY A 289 16.46 5.30 -6.87
CA GLY A 289 17.19 5.45 -8.13
C GLY A 289 18.48 4.61 -8.11
N THR A 290 19.01 4.23 -9.27
CA THR A 290 20.27 3.47 -9.40
C THR A 290 21.47 4.33 -8.94
N GLY A 291 21.66 4.48 -7.62
CA GLY A 291 22.68 5.32 -6.99
C GLY A 291 22.68 5.23 -5.45
N ALA A 292 23.56 5.99 -4.81
CA ALA A 292 23.74 6.03 -3.34
C ALA A 292 22.66 6.85 -2.58
N GLY A 293 21.56 7.23 -3.25
CA GLY A 293 20.47 8.00 -2.64
C GLY A 293 19.61 7.18 -1.69
N ASN A 294 18.94 7.88 -0.78
CA ASN A 294 17.98 7.30 0.16
C ASN A 294 16.66 6.94 -0.54
N SER A 295 15.98 5.89 -0.07
CA SER A 295 14.61 5.58 -0.47
C SER A 295 13.66 6.73 -0.11
N GLY A 296 12.69 7.02 -0.97
CA GLY A 296 11.66 8.04 -0.70
C GLY A 296 10.70 7.63 0.43
N ASP A 297 9.97 8.59 1.00
CA ASP A 297 8.96 8.35 2.03
C ASP A 297 7.55 8.17 1.44
N ILE A 298 6.64 7.54 2.19
CA ILE A 298 5.20 7.48 1.86
C ILE A 298 4.47 8.46 2.78
N HIS A 299 3.75 9.44 2.22
CA HIS A 299 2.97 10.42 2.98
C HIS A 299 1.47 10.26 2.71
N LEU A 300 0.67 10.23 3.77
CA LEU A 300 -0.78 10.45 3.74
C LEU A 300 -1.05 11.84 4.34
N MET A 301 -1.47 12.76 3.48
CA MET A 301 -1.69 14.15 3.86
C MET A 301 -3.19 14.44 3.96
N THR A 302 -3.57 15.26 4.93
CA THR A 302 -4.96 15.74 5.07
C THR A 302 -4.99 17.25 4.93
N SER A 303 -6.12 17.79 4.53
CA SER A 303 -6.29 19.23 4.47
C SER A 303 -6.24 19.85 5.87
N VAL A 304 -5.58 20.99 5.97
CA VAL A 304 -5.54 21.81 7.17
C VAL A 304 -6.72 22.77 7.07
N ALA A 305 -7.63 22.67 8.04
CA ALA A 305 -8.74 23.59 8.15
C ALA A 305 -8.21 25.00 8.51
N THR A 306 -7.85 25.78 7.50
CA THR A 306 -7.69 27.23 7.62
C THR A 306 -8.79 27.87 6.78
N THR A 307 -9.57 28.73 7.43
CA THR A 307 -10.70 29.56 6.97
C THR A 307 -11.20 29.39 5.53
N SER A 308 -12.52 29.20 5.40
CA SER A 308 -13.28 29.19 4.14
C SER A 308 -12.78 30.22 3.14
N GLY A 309 -12.27 29.74 2.01
CA GLY A 309 -11.85 30.54 0.87
C GLY A 309 -11.90 29.71 -0.41
N THR A 310 -11.98 30.37 -1.56
CA THR A 310 -12.05 29.76 -2.90
C THR A 310 -10.70 29.19 -3.37
N THR A 311 -9.72 29.04 -2.46
CA THR A 311 -8.36 28.57 -2.72
C THR A 311 -8.12 27.20 -2.06
N LEU A 312 -7.26 26.39 -2.67
CA LEU A 312 -6.87 25.06 -2.17
C LEU A 312 -6.46 25.11 -0.70
N GLN A 313 -7.04 24.22 0.11
CA GLN A 313 -6.61 24.05 1.50
C GLN A 313 -5.16 23.55 1.53
N SER A 314 -4.32 24.15 2.38
CA SER A 314 -2.98 23.63 2.64
C SER A 314 -3.07 22.19 3.14
N LEU A 315 -2.16 21.32 2.69
CA LEU A 315 -2.10 19.93 3.15
C LEU A 315 -1.03 19.80 4.24
N ALA A 316 -1.33 19.03 5.28
CA ALA A 316 -0.36 18.63 6.29
C ALA A 316 -0.18 17.10 6.27
N THR A 317 1.05 16.64 6.52
CA THR A 317 1.33 15.21 6.68
C THR A 317 0.72 14.73 7.99
N SER A 318 -0.28 13.86 7.88
CA SER A 318 -0.97 13.27 9.04
C SER A 318 -0.45 11.87 9.35
N PHE A 319 0.03 11.14 8.34
CA PHE A 319 0.69 9.86 8.50
C PHE A 319 1.87 9.74 7.50
N ILE A 320 3.00 9.18 7.95
CA ILE A 320 4.21 8.99 7.14
C ILE A 320 4.83 7.62 7.41
N VAL A 321 5.37 6.98 6.37
CA VAL A 321 6.30 5.84 6.49
C VAL A 321 7.65 6.27 5.92
N LYS A 322 8.69 6.24 6.77
CA LYS A 322 10.04 6.64 6.36
C LYS A 322 10.67 5.57 5.47
N GLY A 323 11.12 5.95 4.27
CA GLY A 323 11.71 5.01 3.32
C GLY A 323 13.01 4.36 3.80
N VAL A 324 13.79 5.09 4.59
CA VAL A 324 15.11 4.63 5.08
C VAL A 324 15.00 3.75 6.31
N THR A 325 14.17 4.12 7.28
CA THR A 325 14.08 3.43 8.58
C THR A 325 12.86 2.52 8.71
N GLY A 326 11.85 2.67 7.85
CA GLY A 326 10.55 2.01 7.99
C GLY A 326 9.68 2.57 9.11
N ASN A 327 10.13 3.60 9.83
CA ASN A 327 9.39 4.18 10.94
C ASN A 327 8.07 4.82 10.49
N VAL A 328 7.01 4.59 11.25
CA VAL A 328 5.68 5.16 11.05
C VAL A 328 5.48 6.37 11.96
N GLY A 329 5.21 7.53 11.37
CA GLY A 329 4.84 8.75 12.10
C GLY A 329 3.36 9.07 11.93
N ILE A 330 2.65 9.39 13.02
CA ILE A 330 1.27 9.89 12.99
C ILE A 330 1.24 11.27 13.66
N GLY A 331 0.98 12.31 12.88
CA GLY A 331 1.09 13.71 13.34
C GLY A 331 2.53 14.22 13.52
N THR A 332 3.54 13.52 12.98
CA THR A 332 4.94 13.95 12.93
C THR A 332 5.60 13.49 11.64
N THR A 333 6.50 14.31 11.08
CA THR A 333 7.31 13.99 9.90
C THR A 333 8.68 13.37 10.25
N SER A 334 9.04 13.35 11.53
CA SER A 334 10.34 12.90 12.02
C SER A 334 10.18 11.83 13.13
N PRO A 335 9.67 10.63 12.80
CA PRO A 335 9.48 9.57 13.79
C PRO A 335 10.83 9.02 14.30
N SER A 336 11.04 9.05 15.63
CA SER A 336 12.23 8.55 16.32
C SER A 336 12.11 7.09 16.80
N ALA A 337 10.94 6.47 16.60
CA ALA A 337 10.65 5.08 16.90
C ALA A 337 9.87 4.45 15.74
N GLN A 338 9.75 3.12 15.72
CA GLN A 338 9.02 2.39 14.68
C GLN A 338 7.55 2.84 14.56
N LEU A 339 6.93 3.25 15.66
CA LEU A 339 5.65 3.97 15.68
C LEU A 339 5.79 5.19 16.60
N HIS A 340 5.69 6.40 16.04
CA HIS A 340 5.73 7.66 16.79
C HIS A 340 4.46 8.48 16.50
N THR A 341 3.65 8.70 17.52
CA THR A 341 2.46 9.56 17.45
C THR A 341 2.65 10.81 18.30
N THR A 342 2.21 11.99 17.83
CA THR A 342 2.22 13.22 18.64
C THR A 342 0.94 13.43 19.44
N GLY A 343 -0.13 12.70 19.10
CA GLY A 343 -1.38 12.65 19.84
C GLY A 343 -1.56 11.37 20.67
N SER A 344 -2.68 11.27 21.38
CA SER A 344 -3.05 10.07 22.14
C SER A 344 -3.35 8.88 21.24
N VAL A 345 -2.90 7.70 21.65
CA VAL A 345 -3.22 6.42 21.00
C VAL A 345 -4.32 5.72 21.79
N ARG A 346 -5.45 5.40 21.16
CA ARG A 346 -6.53 4.61 21.76
C ARG A 346 -6.49 3.17 21.24
N LEU A 347 -6.20 2.22 22.11
CA LEU A 347 -6.26 0.78 21.82
C LEU A 347 -7.67 0.28 22.17
N ALA A 348 -8.60 0.29 21.21
CA ALA A 348 -10.03 0.02 21.48
C ALA A 348 -10.33 -1.38 22.06
N GLY A 349 -9.50 -2.39 21.75
CA GLY A 349 -9.60 -3.74 22.32
C GLY A 349 -9.20 -3.83 23.80
N LEU A 350 -8.58 -2.78 24.34
CA LEU A 350 -8.25 -2.64 25.76
C LEU A 350 -9.40 -1.89 26.47
N THR A 351 -10.54 -2.55 26.66
CA THR A 351 -11.72 -1.96 27.30
C THR A 351 -11.47 -1.60 28.77
N MET A 352 -11.92 -0.41 29.18
CA MET A 352 -11.77 0.14 30.53
C MET A 352 -12.30 -0.84 31.58
N ASP A 353 -11.46 -1.18 32.56
CA ASP A 353 -11.90 -1.84 33.78
C ASP A 353 -12.34 -0.80 34.79
N SER A 354 -13.63 -0.75 35.12
CA SER A 354 -14.13 0.09 36.21
C SER A 354 -13.58 -0.34 37.58
N THR A 355 -13.02 -1.54 37.71
CA THR A 355 -12.49 -2.05 38.98
C THR A 355 -11.02 -1.68 39.24
N ARG A 356 -10.32 -1.09 38.25
CA ARG A 356 -8.87 -0.73 38.34
C ARG A 356 -7.92 -1.88 38.72
N ILE A 357 -8.32 -3.15 38.52
CA ILE A 357 -7.51 -4.33 38.86
C ILE A 357 -6.73 -4.92 37.66
N ARG A 358 -6.69 -4.24 36.51
CA ARG A 358 -5.96 -4.69 35.32
C ARG A 358 -4.74 -3.83 35.07
N VAL A 359 -3.61 -4.46 34.73
CA VAL A 359 -2.40 -3.78 34.26
C VAL A 359 -2.12 -4.14 32.81
N LEU A 360 -1.39 -3.27 32.12
CA LEU A 360 -0.90 -3.52 30.77
C LEU A 360 0.33 -4.44 30.84
N VAL A 361 0.30 -5.55 30.11
CA VAL A 361 1.42 -6.49 30.00
C VAL A 361 1.78 -6.71 28.54
N ALA A 362 3.01 -7.15 28.28
CA ALA A 362 3.47 -7.64 26.98
C ALA A 362 3.84 -9.13 27.08
N ASP A 363 3.51 -9.92 26.06
CA ASP A 363 3.99 -11.30 25.93
C ASP A 363 5.38 -11.38 25.26
N ASN A 364 5.91 -12.60 25.07
CA ASN A 364 7.22 -12.82 24.44
C ASN A 364 7.27 -12.42 22.95
N ASN A 365 6.12 -12.22 22.31
CA ASN A 365 6.01 -11.75 20.93
C ASN A 365 5.76 -10.23 20.86
N GLY A 366 5.71 -9.54 22.00
CA GLY A 366 5.45 -8.10 22.09
C GLY A 366 3.98 -7.72 21.97
N ASN A 367 3.05 -8.69 21.99
CA ASN A 367 1.62 -8.38 22.00
C ASN A 367 1.25 -7.74 23.33
N VAL A 368 0.60 -6.58 23.26
CA VAL A 368 0.14 -5.83 24.43
C VAL A 368 -1.29 -6.23 24.77
N ALA A 369 -1.51 -6.67 26.01
CA ALA A 369 -2.82 -7.07 26.51
C ALA A 369 -3.02 -6.61 27.96
N TYR A 370 -4.27 -6.65 28.43
CA TYR A 370 -4.52 -6.54 29.86
C TYR A 370 -4.34 -7.87 30.56
N ARG A 371 -3.82 -7.80 31.78
CA ARG A 371 -3.80 -8.92 32.72
C ARG A 371 -4.39 -8.46 34.04
N ASN A 372 -5.26 -9.29 34.64
CA ASN A 372 -5.76 -9.03 35.99
C ASN A 372 -4.59 -9.13 36.97
N VAL A 373 -4.47 -8.17 37.89
CA VAL A 373 -3.44 -8.15 38.94
C VAL A 373 -3.43 -9.44 39.74
N SER A 374 -4.59 -10.06 39.97
CA SER A 374 -4.71 -11.36 40.65
C SER A 374 -3.98 -12.51 39.93
N THR A 375 -3.69 -12.35 38.64
CA THR A 375 -3.08 -13.38 37.80
C THR A 375 -1.60 -13.11 37.50
N ILE A 376 -0.97 -12.03 38.00
CA ILE A 376 0.41 -11.63 37.66
C ILE A 376 1.50 -12.57 38.24
N GLY A 377 1.14 -13.66 38.93
CA GLY A 377 2.07 -14.63 39.54
C GLY A 377 2.60 -15.77 38.67
N GLY A 378 2.33 -15.80 37.35
CA GLY A 378 2.72 -16.94 36.51
C GLY A 378 1.81 -18.17 36.74
N GLY A 379 1.87 -19.15 35.82
CA GLY A 379 0.89 -20.24 35.72
C GLY A 379 0.54 -20.95 37.03
N SER A 380 -0.75 -21.29 37.18
CA SER A 380 -1.30 -22.18 38.23
C SER A 380 -1.04 -21.84 39.71
N GLY A 381 -0.41 -20.70 40.02
CA GLY A 381 -0.27 -20.20 41.38
C GLY A 381 -0.98 -18.87 41.51
N SER A 382 -2.11 -18.85 42.22
CA SER A 382 -2.57 -17.64 42.89
C SER A 382 -1.37 -16.94 43.53
N ILE A 383 -1.43 -15.61 43.70
CA ILE A 383 -0.66 -14.96 44.77
C ILE A 383 -1.25 -15.51 46.09
N SER A 384 -0.86 -16.74 46.40
CA SER A 384 -1.23 -17.56 47.53
C SER A 384 0.10 -18.04 48.09
N GLY A 385 0.93 -17.08 48.49
CA GLY A 385 1.94 -17.35 49.49
C GLY A 385 1.20 -17.40 50.80
N THR A 386 0.88 -18.60 51.30
CA THR A 386 0.63 -18.77 52.74
C THR A 386 1.80 -18.18 53.50
N ILE A 387 3.02 -18.21 52.94
CA ILE A 387 4.25 -17.60 53.46
C ILE A 387 4.60 -16.33 52.66
N ASN A 388 4.50 -15.17 53.31
CA ASN A 388 4.87 -13.85 52.79
C ASN A 388 6.18 -13.38 53.44
N TYR A 389 7.23 -13.28 52.63
CA TYR A 389 8.49 -12.66 53.07
C TYR A 389 8.46 -11.16 52.81
N LEU A 390 9.08 -10.38 53.69
CA LEU A 390 9.37 -8.99 53.37
C LEU A 390 10.40 -8.94 52.23
N ALA A 391 10.08 -8.26 51.12
CA ALA A 391 11.01 -8.12 50.01
C ALA A 391 12.23 -7.28 50.42
N LYS A 392 13.44 -7.75 50.10
CA LYS A 392 14.69 -7.05 50.39
C LYS A 392 15.65 -7.19 49.21
N TYR A 393 16.42 -6.16 48.92
CA TYR A 393 17.53 -6.28 47.98
C TYR A 393 18.55 -7.29 48.50
N SER A 394 18.70 -8.40 47.78
CA SER A 394 19.76 -9.39 48.01
C SER A 394 21.06 -8.99 47.31
N SER A 395 20.99 -8.06 46.34
CA SER A 395 22.12 -7.40 45.68
C SER A 395 21.68 -6.01 45.17
N GLY A 396 22.58 -5.25 44.51
CA GLY A 396 22.25 -3.93 43.95
C GLY A 396 21.16 -3.93 42.87
N THR A 397 20.82 -5.07 42.27
CA THR A 397 19.80 -5.20 41.21
C THR A 397 18.84 -6.37 41.42
N THR A 398 18.97 -7.14 42.50
CA THR A 398 18.17 -8.34 42.76
C THR A 398 17.33 -8.16 44.01
N ILE A 399 16.03 -8.39 43.90
CA ILE A 399 15.10 -8.49 45.04
C ILE A 399 14.98 -9.97 45.43
N GLY A 400 15.22 -10.28 46.70
CA GLY A 400 15.04 -11.60 47.30
C GLY A 400 14.23 -11.54 48.59
N ASN A 401 14.16 -12.68 49.29
CA ASN A 401 13.42 -12.81 50.54
C ASN A 401 14.24 -12.28 51.74
N SER A 402 13.59 -11.54 52.64
CA SER A 402 14.15 -11.22 53.96
C SER A 402 14.14 -12.44 54.88
N LEU A 403 14.74 -12.29 56.06
CA LEU A 403 14.66 -13.24 57.18
C LEU A 403 13.38 -13.06 58.02
N LEU A 404 12.53 -12.09 57.67
CA LEU A 404 11.21 -11.89 58.26
C LEU A 404 10.16 -12.48 57.33
N PHE A 405 9.32 -13.36 57.86
CA PHE A 405 8.18 -13.93 57.12
C PHE A 405 6.92 -14.03 57.98
N ASP A 406 5.77 -14.01 57.31
CA ASP A 406 4.43 -14.22 57.86
C ASP A 406 3.79 -15.40 57.14
N ASN A 407 3.38 -16.45 57.87
CA ASN A 407 2.71 -17.61 57.27
C ASN A 407 1.16 -17.59 57.36
N GLY A 408 0.58 -16.45 57.73
CA GLY A 408 -0.85 -16.27 58.04
C GLY A 408 -1.22 -16.65 59.48
N SER A 409 -0.54 -17.62 60.07
CA SER A 409 -0.77 -18.08 61.45
C SER A 409 0.18 -17.43 62.46
N GLY A 410 1.41 -17.12 62.04
CA GLY A 410 2.44 -16.50 62.85
C GLY A 410 3.56 -15.84 62.05
N VAL A 411 4.40 -15.09 62.76
CA VAL A 411 5.53 -14.33 62.23
C VAL A 411 6.83 -14.97 62.70
N GLY A 412 7.72 -15.24 61.74
CA GLY A 412 9.06 -15.78 61.99
C GLY A 412 10.14 -14.73 61.71
N ILE A 413 11.11 -14.61 62.61
CA ILE A 413 12.28 -13.75 62.47
C ILE A 413 13.54 -14.61 62.60
N GLY A 414 14.33 -14.69 61.53
CA GLY A 414 15.58 -15.45 61.50
C GLY A 414 15.40 -16.96 61.35
N THR A 415 14.19 -17.47 61.54
CA THR A 415 13.80 -18.87 61.30
C THR A 415 13.08 -19.03 59.95
N VAL A 416 12.85 -20.27 59.53
CA VAL A 416 11.98 -20.65 58.39
C VAL A 416 10.89 -21.66 58.78
N SER A 417 10.81 -22.01 60.06
CA SER A 417 9.86 -22.99 60.59
C SER A 417 9.12 -22.40 61.79
N ILE A 418 7.79 -22.36 61.67
CA ILE A 418 6.85 -22.11 62.76
C ILE A 418 6.14 -23.45 62.99
N ASN A 419 6.67 -24.25 63.90
CA ASN A 419 6.21 -25.62 64.17
C ASN A 419 5.34 -25.73 65.42
N ASP A 420 5.14 -24.65 66.16
CA ASP A 420 4.29 -24.59 67.33
C ASP A 420 3.13 -23.61 67.08
N THR A 421 1.90 -24.12 67.18
CA THR A 421 0.70 -23.31 66.96
C THR A 421 0.25 -22.54 68.20
N ALA A 422 0.87 -22.80 69.36
CA ALA A 422 0.56 -22.08 70.59
C ALA A 422 1.09 -20.63 70.57
N TYR A 423 2.11 -20.35 69.75
CA TYR A 423 2.73 -19.03 69.65
C TYR A 423 2.52 -18.41 68.27
N ARG A 424 2.49 -17.08 68.23
CA ARG A 424 2.36 -16.32 66.97
C ARG A 424 3.64 -15.59 66.55
N LEU A 425 4.66 -15.56 67.40
CA LEU A 425 5.94 -14.90 67.12
C LEU A 425 7.11 -15.84 67.47
N PHE A 426 7.93 -16.14 66.47
CA PHE A 426 9.11 -16.99 66.60
C PHE A 426 10.35 -16.18 66.24
N VAL A 427 11.30 -16.09 67.18
CA VAL A 427 12.54 -15.31 66.99
C VAL A 427 13.73 -16.20 67.27
N GLU A 428 14.48 -16.56 66.24
CA GLU A 428 15.75 -17.27 66.42
C GLU A 428 16.78 -16.34 67.06
N LYS A 429 17.51 -16.83 68.07
CA LYS A 429 18.54 -16.09 68.85
C LYS A 429 18.00 -15.00 69.80
N GLY A 430 16.71 -15.07 70.17
CA GLY A 430 16.14 -14.34 71.30
C GLY A 430 15.81 -12.85 71.03
N ILE A 431 15.30 -12.18 72.07
CA ILE A 431 14.80 -10.80 71.98
C ILE A 431 15.56 -9.91 72.97
N ARG A 432 16.29 -8.90 72.46
CA ARG A 432 16.88 -7.83 73.28
C ARG A 432 15.97 -6.61 73.24
N THR A 433 15.29 -6.32 74.34
CA THR A 433 14.35 -5.19 74.46
C THR A 433 14.72 -4.27 75.62
N ARG A 434 14.28 -3.01 75.55
CA ARG A 434 14.41 -2.04 76.65
C ARG A 434 13.32 -2.19 77.71
N LYS A 435 12.15 -2.66 77.32
CA LYS A 435 11.00 -2.84 78.21
C LYS A 435 10.16 -4.00 77.69
N VAL A 436 9.71 -4.85 78.61
CA VAL A 436 8.73 -5.90 78.37
C VAL A 436 7.69 -5.81 79.46
N LYS A 437 6.41 -5.90 79.07
CA LYS A 437 5.28 -6.07 79.99
C LYS A 437 4.63 -7.38 79.60
N VAL A 438 4.48 -8.27 80.57
CA VAL A 438 3.81 -9.56 80.40
C VAL A 438 2.53 -9.49 81.22
N ASP A 439 1.40 -9.84 80.61
CA ASP A 439 0.13 -9.90 81.32
C ASP A 439 0.06 -11.22 82.11
N VAL A 440 -0.38 -11.13 83.37
CA VAL A 440 -0.49 -12.26 84.33
C VAL A 440 -1.95 -12.42 84.74
N SER A 441 -2.39 -13.66 84.98
CA SER A 441 -3.77 -13.96 85.36
C SER A 441 -4.02 -13.89 86.87
N SER A 442 -2.98 -14.10 87.68
CA SER A 442 -3.01 -14.02 89.14
C SER A 442 -1.66 -13.50 89.66
N TRP A 443 -1.68 -12.80 90.78
CA TRP A 443 -0.49 -12.34 91.48
C TRP A 443 -0.38 -13.06 92.83
N ALA A 444 0.83 -13.20 93.37
CA ALA A 444 1.10 -14.10 94.49
C ALA A 444 0.51 -13.65 95.84
N ASP A 445 -0.05 -12.43 95.94
CA ASP A 445 -0.56 -11.82 97.18
C ASP A 445 -1.54 -12.70 97.98
N TYR A 446 -2.16 -13.70 97.36
CA TYR A 446 -3.00 -14.69 98.03
C TYR A 446 -2.30 -15.45 99.18
N VAL A 447 -0.97 -15.45 99.23
CA VAL A 447 -0.20 -16.05 100.34
C VAL A 447 -0.52 -15.37 101.67
N PHE A 448 -0.94 -14.12 101.65
CA PHE A 448 -1.28 -13.34 102.84
C PHE A 448 -2.76 -13.40 103.24
N GLU A 449 -3.59 -14.11 102.49
CA GLU A 449 -5.03 -14.25 102.81
C GLU A 449 -5.25 -15.16 104.01
N GLN A 450 -6.32 -14.92 104.77
CA GLN A 450 -6.56 -15.60 106.06
C GLN A 450 -6.80 -17.12 105.93
N ASP A 451 -7.27 -17.57 104.77
CA ASP A 451 -7.53 -18.98 104.46
C ASP A 451 -6.36 -19.66 103.74
N TYR A 452 -5.25 -18.95 103.52
CA TYR A 452 -4.05 -19.53 102.92
C TYR A 452 -3.43 -20.58 103.86
N LYS A 453 -3.39 -21.82 103.38
CA LYS A 453 -2.76 -22.93 104.10
C LYS A 453 -1.26 -22.92 103.87
N LEU A 454 -0.55 -22.14 104.68
CA LEU A 454 0.92 -22.16 104.69
C LEU A 454 1.41 -23.57 105.06
N PRO A 455 2.17 -24.25 104.18
CA PRO A 455 2.78 -25.53 104.53
C PRO A 455 3.69 -25.38 105.75
N THR A 456 3.88 -26.41 106.56
CA THR A 456 4.86 -26.34 107.65
C THR A 456 6.27 -26.40 107.10
N ILE A 457 7.25 -25.82 107.81
CA ILE A 457 8.65 -25.88 107.39
C ILE A 457 9.18 -27.33 107.28
N HIS A 458 8.62 -28.25 108.06
CA HIS A 458 8.95 -29.67 107.99
C HIS A 458 8.42 -30.33 106.71
N GLU A 459 7.20 -30.00 106.28
CA GLU A 459 6.65 -30.48 105.01
C GLU A 459 7.43 -29.95 103.81
N VAL A 460 7.84 -28.68 103.85
CA VAL A 460 8.67 -28.10 102.79
C VAL A 460 10.05 -28.75 102.75
N ALA A 461 10.69 -28.97 103.91
CA ALA A 461 11.99 -29.65 103.99
C ALA A 461 11.92 -31.09 103.45
N GLU A 462 10.85 -31.81 103.76
CA GLU A 462 10.61 -33.17 103.25
C GLU A 462 10.37 -33.18 101.74
N TYR A 463 9.61 -32.20 101.23
CA TYR A 463 9.39 -32.04 99.78
C TYR A 463 10.71 -31.80 99.05
N ILE A 464 11.57 -30.92 99.55
CA ILE A 464 12.89 -30.64 98.96
C ILE A 464 13.77 -31.89 99.02
N ARG A 465 13.74 -32.64 100.13
CA ARG A 465 14.52 -33.88 100.29
C ARG A 465 14.20 -34.89 99.19
N ILE A 466 12.90 -35.05 98.89
CA ILE A 466 12.37 -36.02 97.91
C ILE A 466 12.51 -35.50 96.47
N HIS A 467 12.09 -34.26 96.19
CA HIS A 467 11.93 -33.75 94.82
C HIS A 467 13.09 -32.88 94.33
N LYS A 468 14.04 -32.52 95.21
CA LYS A 468 15.20 -31.65 94.91
C LYS A 468 14.83 -30.29 94.31
N ARG A 469 13.62 -29.81 94.58
CA ARG A 469 13.08 -28.52 94.14
C ARG A 469 12.10 -27.98 95.17
N LEU A 470 11.79 -26.68 95.07
CA LEU A 470 10.71 -26.08 95.85
C LEU A 470 9.34 -26.53 95.32
N PRO A 471 8.30 -26.65 96.18
CA PRO A 471 6.95 -26.94 95.74
C PRO A 471 6.47 -25.95 94.67
N GLY A 472 5.85 -26.42 93.59
CA GLY A 472 5.32 -25.55 92.52
C GLY A 472 6.34 -25.04 91.50
N VAL A 473 7.65 -25.15 91.75
CA VAL A 473 8.69 -24.83 90.75
C VAL A 473 8.81 -26.00 89.76
N PRO A 474 8.82 -25.76 88.43
CA PRO A 474 8.99 -26.84 87.44
C PRO A 474 10.34 -27.56 87.62
N ASP A 475 10.40 -28.85 87.24
CA ASP A 475 11.68 -29.57 87.24
C ASP A 475 12.53 -29.14 86.04
N ALA A 476 13.85 -29.33 86.18
CA ALA A 476 14.82 -28.94 85.16
C ALA A 476 14.60 -29.65 83.81
N ALA A 477 14.16 -30.91 83.80
CA ALA A 477 13.95 -31.63 82.54
C ALA A 477 12.77 -31.06 81.75
N THR A 478 11.65 -30.79 82.43
CA THR A 478 10.49 -30.11 81.84
C THR A 478 10.84 -28.70 81.35
N ALA A 479 11.54 -27.91 82.18
CA ALA A 479 11.95 -26.54 81.82
C ALA A 479 12.88 -26.45 80.60
N ILE A 480 13.79 -27.42 80.42
CA ILE A 480 14.69 -27.47 79.25
C ILE A 480 13.93 -27.84 77.98
N LYS A 481 12.96 -28.76 78.07
CA LYS A 481 12.23 -29.28 76.92
C LYS A 481 11.11 -28.35 76.44
N GLU A 482 10.37 -27.78 77.37
CA GLU A 482 9.13 -27.03 77.10
C GLU A 482 9.32 -25.51 77.24
N GLY A 483 10.44 -25.07 77.80
CA GLY A 483 10.66 -23.68 78.18
C GLY A 483 10.02 -23.34 79.52
N VAL A 484 10.16 -22.08 79.94
CA VAL A 484 9.58 -21.56 81.18
C VAL A 484 8.82 -20.30 80.83
N ASP A 485 7.52 -20.26 81.19
CA ASP A 485 6.74 -19.04 81.05
C ASP A 485 7.28 -17.97 82.00
N LEU A 486 7.62 -16.81 81.45
CA LEU A 486 8.25 -15.74 82.20
C LEU A 486 7.31 -15.18 83.28
N ALA A 487 6.02 -15.06 82.99
CA ALA A 487 5.02 -14.51 83.89
C ALA A 487 4.76 -15.48 85.06
N ASP A 488 4.43 -16.73 84.75
CA ASP A 488 4.11 -17.74 85.77
C ASP A 488 5.30 -18.01 86.68
N ASN A 489 6.51 -18.05 86.13
CA ASN A 489 7.72 -18.25 86.93
C ASN A 489 7.98 -17.08 87.89
N GLN A 490 7.70 -15.83 87.48
CA GLN A 490 7.81 -14.68 88.39
C GLN A 490 6.76 -14.75 89.50
N VAL A 491 5.54 -15.18 89.21
CA VAL A 491 4.48 -15.36 90.22
C VAL A 491 4.86 -16.47 91.21
N ILE A 492 5.36 -17.62 90.74
CA ILE A 492 5.82 -18.70 91.63
C ILE A 492 6.98 -18.24 92.50
N LEU A 493 7.97 -17.55 91.93
CA LEU A 493 9.10 -17.02 92.70
C LEU A 493 8.63 -16.03 93.76
N LEU A 494 7.67 -15.16 93.44
CA LEU A 494 7.08 -14.23 94.41
C LEU A 494 6.33 -14.97 95.52
N GLN A 495 5.51 -15.97 95.18
CA GLN A 495 4.83 -16.82 96.16
C GLN A 495 5.84 -17.42 97.16
N LYS A 496 7.00 -17.87 96.68
CA LYS A 496 8.04 -18.44 97.56
C LYS A 496 8.70 -17.41 98.44
N ILE A 497 8.91 -16.20 97.94
CA ILE A 497 9.41 -15.07 98.74
C ILE A 497 8.41 -14.72 99.85
N GLU A 498 7.12 -14.72 99.56
CA GLU A 498 6.06 -14.41 100.54
C GLU A 498 5.88 -15.51 101.59
N GLU A 499 5.87 -16.78 101.18
CA GLU A 499 5.85 -17.94 102.12
C GLU A 499 7.08 -17.90 103.04
N MET A 500 8.27 -17.64 102.49
CA MET A 500 9.49 -17.47 103.28
C MET A 500 9.38 -16.31 104.27
N THR A 501 8.72 -15.22 103.88
CA THR A 501 8.50 -14.06 104.75
C THR A 501 7.60 -14.45 105.94
N LEU A 502 6.53 -15.23 105.72
CA LEU A 502 5.69 -15.73 106.82
C LEU A 502 6.45 -16.65 107.77
N TYR A 503 7.30 -17.55 107.25
CA TYR A 503 8.16 -18.37 108.12
C TYR A 503 9.12 -17.54 108.96
N ILE A 504 9.70 -16.47 108.40
CA ILE A 504 10.59 -15.56 109.14
C ILE A 504 9.81 -14.81 110.24
N VAL A 505 8.59 -14.34 109.96
CA VAL A 505 7.74 -13.67 110.94
C VAL A 505 7.40 -14.62 112.10
N GLU A 506 7.00 -15.86 111.80
CA GLU A 506 6.71 -16.87 112.82
C GLU A 506 7.97 -17.24 113.62
N LEU A 507 9.11 -17.41 112.96
CA LEU A 507 10.39 -17.66 113.63
C LEU A 507 10.75 -16.52 114.59
N ASN A 508 10.55 -15.25 114.19
CA ASN A 508 10.83 -14.11 115.04
C ASN A 508 9.87 -14.03 116.24
N LYS A 509 8.60 -14.38 116.05
CA LYS A 509 7.61 -14.48 117.14
C LYS A 509 8.01 -15.55 118.15
N GLN A 510 8.46 -16.72 117.68
CA GLN A 510 8.98 -17.79 118.53
C GLN A 510 10.25 -17.35 119.27
N MET A 511 11.15 -16.59 118.64
CA MET A 511 12.34 -16.03 119.30
C MET A 511 11.98 -15.04 120.41
N GLU A 512 11.02 -14.14 120.20
CA GLU A 512 10.58 -13.19 121.24
C GLU A 512 9.80 -13.89 122.37
N GLN A 513 9.03 -14.93 122.06
CA GLN A 513 8.40 -15.79 123.08
C GLN A 513 9.47 -16.51 123.91
N MET A 514 10.45 -17.17 123.29
CA MET A 514 11.58 -17.79 123.99
C MET A 514 12.34 -16.78 124.86
N LYS A 515 12.59 -15.57 124.35
CA LYS A 515 13.25 -14.51 125.11
C LYS A 515 12.43 -14.06 126.32
N THR A 516 11.11 -13.91 126.15
CA THR A 516 10.19 -13.57 127.25
C THR A 516 10.15 -14.69 128.30
N GLU A 517 10.06 -15.95 127.88
CA GLU A 517 10.12 -17.11 128.78
C GLU A 517 11.45 -17.18 129.53
N ILE A 518 12.58 -16.92 128.85
CA ILE A 518 13.90 -16.82 129.47
C ILE A 518 13.94 -15.71 130.52
N GLU A 519 13.40 -14.52 130.23
CA GLU A 519 13.34 -13.42 131.19
C GLU A 519 12.39 -13.71 132.37
N GLN A 520 11.30 -14.46 132.16
CA GLN A 520 10.42 -14.92 133.23
C GLN A 520 11.08 -16.00 134.10
N LEU A 521 11.84 -16.92 133.51
CA LEU A 521 12.64 -17.93 134.21
C LEU A 521 13.74 -17.28 135.05
N LYS A 522 14.42 -16.25 134.53
CA LYS A 522 15.43 -15.48 135.27
C LYS A 522 14.86 -14.72 136.47
N LYS A 523 13.59 -14.33 136.46
CA LYS A 523 12.92 -13.67 137.61
C LYS A 523 12.45 -14.63 138.71
N LYS A 524 12.42 -15.94 138.43
CA LYS A 524 12.05 -17.00 139.40
C LYS A 524 13.26 -17.65 140.07
N LEU A 525 14.46 -17.30 139.63
CA LEU A 525 15.75 -17.59 140.24
C LEU A 525 16.22 -16.36 141.02
#